data_AF-A0A5C0SI61-F1
#
_entry.id   AF-A0A5C0SI61-F1
#
_cell.length_a   1.000
_cell.length_b   1.000
_cell.length_c   1.000
_cell.angle_alpha   90.00
_cell.angle_beta   90.00
_cell.angle_gamma   90.00
#
_symmetry.space_group_name_H-M   'P 1'
#
loop_
_entity.id
_entity.type
_entity.pdbx_description
1 polymer ?
#
loop_
_entity_poly.entity_id
_entity_poly.type
_entity_poly.pdbx_seq_one_letter_code
_entity_poly.pdbx_strand_id
1 'polypeptide(L)'
;MGKIDTSLILYPVLMVLVYALSGYPLLSGYLGDFVASIEVLLLFFLLFRLSLLLPNYGEVASKLVKGAGFALAFYLLPSEPYTSLEFQLPLALLAAGVTVASIAPELPEVPGFLTRGLGVALVFYALYLFSGQLVRGYIIAPAFLYAAAASVVVYALVVAERSGLIGSRFVERNAAGIILLFVLLGLYAGLRPYMLENYPQYVFYLEWGTIGFATLLAAMAVQNHLSAANLENYLVGEWKKHSMEISITGDEEFERVKGAVEDFVLRKKKGPLVTFLTYYGIKAMGNIEAVRELTEPIVEYEEECYSVFTPNWLIRKRERERLQRRLQLVKSAIEKIEEYMGGKR
;
A
#
# COMPACT_ATOMS: atom_id res chain seq x y z
N MET A 1 -0.56 0.81 -31.35
CA MET A 1 -2.04 0.68 -31.37
C MET A 1 -2.42 -0.57 -30.58
N GLY A 2 -2.97 -0.43 -29.38
CA GLY A 2 -3.42 -1.58 -28.58
C GLY A 2 -4.66 -2.21 -29.23
N LYS A 3 -4.65 -3.55 -29.39
CA LYS A 3 -5.82 -4.30 -29.87
C LYS A 3 -7.03 -3.94 -29.02
N ILE A 4 -8.13 -3.58 -29.67
CA ILE A 4 -9.42 -3.41 -29.00
C ILE A 4 -9.86 -4.81 -28.57
N ASP A 5 -9.98 -5.04 -27.27
CA ASP A 5 -10.63 -6.24 -26.74
C ASP A 5 -12.11 -6.17 -27.10
N THR A 6 -12.44 -6.72 -28.27
CA THR A 6 -13.82 -6.79 -28.79
C THR A 6 -14.73 -7.57 -27.86
N SER A 7 -14.17 -8.43 -27.00
CA SER A 7 -14.85 -9.18 -25.94
C SER A 7 -15.61 -8.29 -24.94
N LEU A 8 -15.06 -7.13 -24.59
CA LEU A 8 -15.66 -6.18 -23.63
C LEU A 8 -16.90 -5.47 -24.19
N ILE A 9 -17.03 -5.38 -25.52
CA ILE A 9 -18.19 -4.79 -26.21
C ILE A 9 -19.18 -5.89 -26.59
N LEU A 10 -18.68 -7.05 -27.01
CA LEU A 10 -19.50 -8.17 -27.46
C LEU A 10 -20.36 -8.74 -26.33
N TYR A 11 -19.83 -8.82 -25.11
CA TYR A 11 -20.53 -9.39 -23.96
C TYR A 11 -21.79 -8.60 -23.54
N PRO A 12 -21.75 -7.26 -23.31
CA PRO A 12 -22.96 -6.50 -22.98
C PRO A 12 -23.97 -6.51 -24.14
N VAL A 13 -23.52 -6.46 -25.39
CA VAL A 13 -24.39 -6.57 -26.57
C VAL A 13 -25.07 -7.94 -26.64
N LEU A 14 -24.34 -9.03 -26.38
CA LEU A 14 -24.89 -10.39 -26.30
C LEU A 14 -25.87 -10.54 -25.13
N MET A 15 -25.58 -9.95 -23.97
CA MET A 15 -26.49 -9.97 -22.82
C MET A 15 -27.81 -9.25 -23.11
N VAL A 16 -27.75 -8.07 -23.73
CA VAL A 16 -28.94 -7.33 -24.19
C VAL A 16 -29.73 -8.16 -25.20
N LEU A 17 -29.04 -8.81 -26.15
CA LEU A 17 -29.66 -9.67 -27.17
C LEU A 17 -30.32 -10.92 -26.56
N VAL A 18 -29.64 -11.63 -25.66
CA VAL A 18 -30.17 -12.82 -24.99
C VAL A 18 -31.42 -12.46 -24.18
N TYR A 19 -31.41 -11.33 -23.46
CA TYR A 19 -32.58 -10.87 -22.72
C TYR A 19 -33.72 -10.43 -23.62
N ALA A 20 -33.44 -9.66 -24.68
CA ALA A 20 -34.44 -9.22 -25.65
C ALA A 20 -35.10 -10.41 -26.38
N LEU A 21 -34.34 -11.47 -26.65
CA LEU A 21 -34.83 -12.68 -27.32
C LEU A 21 -35.52 -13.68 -26.38
N SER A 22 -35.34 -13.56 -25.06
CA SER A 22 -35.92 -14.50 -24.08
C SER A 22 -37.44 -14.40 -23.90
N GLY A 23 -38.09 -13.34 -24.43
CA GLY A 23 -39.55 -13.22 -24.48
C GLY A 23 -40.25 -13.06 -23.12
N TYR A 24 -39.52 -12.78 -22.03
CA TYR A 24 -40.10 -12.55 -20.70
C TYR A 24 -40.93 -11.24 -20.67
N PRO A 25 -42.26 -11.29 -20.44
CA PRO A 25 -43.12 -10.11 -20.45
C PRO A 25 -43.24 -9.37 -19.10
N LEU A 26 -42.23 -9.44 -18.23
CA LEU A 26 -42.24 -8.75 -16.93
C LEU A 26 -41.20 -7.62 -16.92
N LEU A 27 -41.70 -6.39 -16.74
CA LEU A 27 -41.00 -5.12 -16.44
C LEU A 27 -40.40 -4.33 -17.62
N SER A 28 -41.23 -3.47 -18.23
CA SER A 28 -40.77 -2.33 -19.05
C SER A 28 -39.91 -1.31 -18.28
N GLY A 29 -39.89 -1.36 -16.94
CA GLY A 29 -39.01 -0.54 -16.09
C GLY A 29 -37.62 -1.17 -15.86
N TYR A 30 -37.58 -2.44 -15.44
CA TYR A 30 -36.33 -3.15 -15.11
C TYR A 30 -35.36 -3.26 -16.30
N LEU A 31 -35.91 -3.58 -17.49
CA LEU A 31 -35.12 -3.59 -18.73
C LEU A 31 -34.67 -2.18 -19.12
N GLY A 32 -35.49 -1.16 -18.87
CA GLY A 32 -35.13 0.24 -19.12
C GLY A 32 -33.93 0.68 -18.28
N ASP A 33 -33.97 0.44 -16.98
CA ASP A 33 -32.89 0.79 -16.05
C ASP A 33 -31.61 -0.01 -16.34
N PHE A 34 -31.73 -1.30 -16.66
CA PHE A 34 -30.59 -2.12 -17.07
C PHE A 34 -29.94 -1.61 -18.37
N VAL A 35 -30.74 -1.32 -19.39
CA VAL A 35 -30.23 -0.76 -20.66
C VAL A 35 -29.60 0.60 -20.42
N ALA A 36 -30.22 1.48 -19.62
CA ALA A 36 -29.65 2.77 -19.24
C ALA A 36 -28.29 2.63 -18.54
N SER A 37 -28.14 1.64 -17.63
CA SER A 37 -26.87 1.35 -16.97
C SER A 37 -25.76 0.96 -17.97
N ILE A 38 -26.09 0.16 -18.98
CA ILE A 38 -25.16 -0.24 -20.05
C ILE A 38 -24.82 0.94 -20.96
N GLU A 39 -25.82 1.72 -21.38
CA GLU A 39 -25.63 2.91 -22.20
C GLU A 39 -24.70 3.92 -21.53
N VAL A 40 -24.89 4.17 -20.24
CA VAL A 40 -24.00 5.03 -19.45
C VAL A 40 -22.60 4.45 -19.41
N LEU A 41 -22.43 3.14 -19.15
CA LEU A 41 -21.11 2.52 -19.15
C LEU A 41 -20.41 2.67 -20.51
N LEU A 42 -21.11 2.45 -21.62
CA LEU A 42 -20.59 2.59 -22.98
C LEU A 42 -20.21 4.04 -23.30
N LEU A 43 -21.05 5.01 -22.94
CA LEU A 43 -20.77 6.44 -23.08
C LEU A 43 -19.48 6.81 -22.34
N PHE A 44 -19.34 6.36 -21.09
CA PHE A 44 -18.16 6.64 -20.29
C PHE A 44 -16.91 5.89 -20.79
N PHE A 45 -17.04 4.72 -21.42
CA PHE A 45 -15.91 4.10 -22.12
C PHE A 45 -15.46 4.88 -23.34
N LEU A 46 -16.38 5.52 -24.07
CA LEU A 46 -16.04 6.44 -25.16
C LEU A 46 -15.33 7.68 -24.61
N LEU A 47 -15.88 8.31 -23.57
CA LEU A 47 -15.26 9.46 -22.90
C LEU A 47 -13.89 9.12 -22.31
N PHE A 48 -13.72 7.90 -21.76
CA PHE A 48 -12.44 7.38 -21.28
C PHE A 48 -11.40 7.39 -22.42
N ARG A 49 -11.76 6.92 -23.62
CA ARG A 49 -10.86 6.96 -24.78
C ARG A 49 -10.53 8.38 -25.22
N LEU A 50 -11.50 9.29 -25.19
CA LEU A 50 -11.27 10.70 -25.52
C LEU A 50 -10.38 11.39 -24.50
N SER A 51 -10.51 11.07 -23.21
CA SER A 51 -9.71 11.68 -22.15
C SER A 51 -8.22 11.36 -22.25
N LEU A 52 -7.85 10.23 -22.87
CA LEU A 52 -6.45 9.89 -23.16
C LEU A 52 -5.79 10.86 -24.17
N LEU A 53 -6.58 11.66 -24.90
CA LEU A 53 -6.06 12.67 -25.82
C LEU A 53 -5.66 13.97 -25.10
N LEU A 54 -5.98 14.12 -23.81
CA LEU A 54 -5.60 15.30 -23.03
C LEU A 54 -4.10 15.28 -22.70
N PRO A 55 -3.34 16.34 -23.06
CA PRO A 55 -1.94 16.43 -22.70
C PRO A 55 -1.75 16.53 -21.18
N ASN A 56 -0.71 15.86 -20.66
CA ASN A 56 -0.25 15.85 -19.26
C ASN A 56 -1.18 15.22 -18.21
N TYR A 57 -2.50 15.16 -18.45
CA TYR A 57 -3.47 14.63 -17.48
C TYR A 57 -4.32 13.47 -18.02
N GLY A 58 -4.04 13.00 -19.24
CA GLY A 58 -4.85 11.99 -19.90
C GLY A 58 -5.02 10.70 -19.10
N GLU A 59 -3.97 10.22 -18.41
CA GLU A 59 -4.05 9.00 -17.61
C GLU A 59 -4.97 9.16 -16.39
N VAL A 60 -4.77 10.21 -15.57
CA VAL A 60 -5.60 10.52 -14.40
C VAL A 60 -7.06 10.77 -14.80
N ALA A 61 -7.28 11.59 -15.83
CA ALA A 61 -8.61 11.88 -16.34
C ALA A 61 -9.32 10.61 -16.85
N SER A 62 -8.58 9.73 -17.53
CA SER A 62 -9.13 8.47 -18.01
C SER A 62 -9.58 7.55 -16.87
N LYS A 63 -8.79 7.47 -15.80
CA LYS A 63 -9.18 6.69 -14.62
C LYS A 63 -10.44 7.26 -13.95
N LEU A 64 -10.52 8.58 -13.78
CA LEU A 64 -11.70 9.25 -13.22
C LEU A 64 -12.95 8.99 -14.06
N VAL A 65 -12.87 9.19 -15.37
CA VAL A 65 -13.99 8.98 -16.29
C VAL A 65 -14.42 7.52 -16.27
N LYS A 66 -13.47 6.58 -16.36
CA LYS A 66 -13.79 5.14 -16.29
C LYS A 66 -14.48 4.79 -14.98
N GLY A 67 -13.96 5.26 -13.85
CA GLY A 67 -14.54 5.00 -12.54
C GLY A 67 -15.91 5.63 -12.31
N ALA A 68 -16.10 6.87 -12.78
CA ALA A 68 -17.40 7.54 -12.77
C ALA A 68 -18.43 6.78 -13.61
N GLY A 69 -18.01 6.24 -14.76
CA GLY A 69 -18.84 5.36 -15.60
C GLY A 69 -19.29 4.11 -14.86
N PHE A 70 -18.37 3.40 -14.19
CA PHE A 70 -18.74 2.25 -13.36
C PHE A 70 -19.64 2.63 -12.19
N ALA A 71 -19.35 3.72 -11.48
CA ALA A 71 -20.15 4.16 -10.33
C ALA A 71 -21.58 4.51 -10.75
N LEU A 72 -21.75 5.25 -11.85
CA LEU A 72 -23.07 5.60 -12.39
C LEU A 72 -23.80 4.37 -12.96
N ALA A 73 -23.09 3.48 -13.66
CA ALA A 73 -23.69 2.25 -14.16
C ALA A 73 -24.20 1.37 -13.01
N PHE A 74 -23.42 1.20 -11.92
CA PHE A 74 -23.88 0.45 -10.75
C PHE A 74 -25.04 1.13 -10.02
N TYR A 75 -25.06 2.47 -9.97
CA TYR A 75 -26.16 3.22 -9.37
C TYR A 75 -27.47 3.04 -10.16
N LEU A 76 -27.39 2.97 -11.49
CA LEU A 76 -28.53 2.79 -12.39
C LEU A 76 -28.95 1.33 -12.60
N LEU A 77 -28.22 0.36 -12.02
CA LEU A 77 -28.66 -1.03 -12.09
C LEU A 77 -30.08 -1.15 -11.54
N PRO A 78 -30.96 -1.94 -12.14
CA PRO A 78 -32.32 -2.06 -11.64
C PRO A 78 -32.35 -2.67 -10.24
N SER A 79 -33.23 -2.17 -9.38
CA SER A 79 -33.45 -2.75 -8.05
C SER A 79 -34.12 -4.10 -8.21
N GLU A 80 -33.59 -5.15 -7.58
CA GLU A 80 -34.25 -6.45 -7.61
C GLU A 80 -35.62 -6.38 -6.93
N PRO A 81 -36.73 -6.70 -7.63
CA PRO A 81 -38.07 -6.53 -7.07
C PRO A 81 -38.41 -7.54 -5.97
N TYR A 82 -37.61 -8.61 -5.81
CA TYR A 82 -37.88 -9.72 -4.90
C TYR A 82 -36.97 -9.75 -3.67
N THR A 83 -35.93 -8.90 -3.63
CA THR A 83 -35.05 -8.76 -2.47
C THR A 83 -35.13 -7.33 -1.97
N SER A 84 -35.28 -7.12 -0.65
CA SER A 84 -35.22 -5.77 -0.05
C SER A 84 -33.78 -5.22 0.01
N LEU A 85 -32.89 -5.73 -0.85
CA LEU A 85 -31.46 -5.48 -0.82
C LEU A 85 -31.13 -4.42 -1.88
N GLU A 86 -30.82 -3.22 -1.41
CA GLU A 86 -30.45 -2.09 -2.28
C GLU A 86 -28.93 -2.11 -2.54
N PHE A 87 -28.49 -2.93 -3.50
CA PHE A 87 -27.05 -3.08 -3.81
C PHE A 87 -26.46 -1.95 -4.67
N GLN A 88 -27.30 -1.15 -5.32
CA GLN A 88 -26.91 -0.09 -6.26
C GLN A 88 -25.92 0.91 -5.62
N LEU A 89 -26.34 1.53 -4.51
CA LEU A 89 -25.56 2.56 -3.84
C LEU A 89 -24.25 2.02 -3.25
N PRO A 90 -24.22 0.89 -2.52
CA PRO A 90 -22.97 0.27 -2.07
C PRO A 90 -22.00 -0.02 -3.22
N LEU A 91 -22.47 -0.61 -4.33
CA LEU A 91 -21.60 -0.93 -5.47
C LEU A 91 -21.08 0.34 -6.17
N ALA A 92 -21.93 1.36 -6.33
CA ALA A 92 -21.54 2.65 -6.89
C ALA A 92 -20.46 3.33 -6.05
N LEU A 93 -20.63 3.37 -4.73
CA LEU A 93 -19.66 3.95 -3.80
C LEU A 93 -18.37 3.14 -3.74
N LEU A 94 -18.44 1.81 -3.85
CA LEU A 94 -17.26 0.95 -3.92
C LEU A 94 -16.45 1.23 -5.19
N ALA A 95 -17.11 1.31 -6.35
CA ALA A 95 -16.46 1.65 -7.60
C ALA A 95 -15.84 3.07 -7.56
N ALA A 96 -16.57 4.06 -7.04
CA ALA A 96 -16.06 5.41 -6.85
C ALA A 96 -14.85 5.43 -5.90
N GLY A 97 -14.95 4.78 -4.74
CA GLY A 97 -13.89 4.72 -3.73
C GLY A 97 -12.62 4.05 -4.24
N VAL A 98 -12.74 2.90 -4.91
CA VAL A 98 -11.59 2.20 -5.53
C VAL A 98 -10.94 3.10 -6.59
N THR A 99 -11.73 3.76 -7.42
CA THR A 99 -11.21 4.68 -8.45
C THR A 99 -10.43 5.82 -7.80
N VAL A 100 -11.03 6.54 -6.85
CA VAL A 100 -10.41 7.66 -6.16
C VAL A 100 -9.12 7.23 -5.45
N ALA A 101 -9.12 6.07 -4.78
CA ALA A 101 -7.94 5.53 -4.12
C ALA A 101 -6.83 5.13 -5.11
N SER A 102 -7.19 4.65 -6.31
CA SER A 102 -6.23 4.22 -7.34
C SER A 102 -5.51 5.38 -8.04
N ILE A 103 -6.08 6.58 -7.99
CA ILE A 103 -5.54 7.79 -8.62
C ILE A 103 -4.61 8.55 -7.67
N ALA A 104 -4.78 8.35 -6.36
CA ALA A 104 -3.95 8.98 -5.34
C ALA A 104 -2.42 8.95 -5.58
N PRO A 105 -1.81 7.84 -6.09
CA PRO A 105 -0.36 7.80 -6.34
C PRO A 105 0.11 8.72 -7.48
N GLU A 106 -0.80 9.16 -8.35
CA GLU A 106 -0.50 10.02 -9.51
C GLU A 106 -0.63 11.52 -9.20
N LEU A 107 -1.13 11.84 -8.00
CA LEU A 107 -1.30 13.20 -7.54
C LEU A 107 -0.07 13.66 -6.71
N PRO A 108 0.17 14.98 -6.60
CA PRO A 108 1.20 15.52 -5.70
C PRO A 108 1.00 15.03 -4.26
N GLU A 109 2.07 14.96 -3.46
CA GLU A 109 2.06 14.26 -2.16
C GLU A 109 0.83 14.59 -1.27
N VAL A 110 0.60 15.87 -0.97
CA VAL A 110 -0.49 16.31 -0.09
C VAL A 110 -1.90 15.96 -0.61
N PRO A 111 -2.31 16.36 -1.83
CA PRO A 111 -3.60 15.95 -2.37
C PRO A 111 -3.67 14.44 -2.61
N GLY A 112 -2.57 13.77 -2.93
CA GLY A 112 -2.47 12.31 -3.04
C GLY A 112 -2.87 11.58 -1.75
N PHE A 113 -2.37 12.02 -0.59
CA PHE A 113 -2.77 11.42 0.68
C PHE A 113 -4.25 11.65 1.02
N LEU A 114 -4.78 12.86 0.80
CA LEU A 114 -6.19 13.16 1.06
C LEU A 114 -7.11 12.35 0.15
N THR A 115 -6.80 12.30 -1.14
CA THR A 115 -7.55 11.49 -2.12
C THR A 115 -7.49 10.01 -1.78
N ARG A 116 -6.34 9.49 -1.36
CA ARG A 116 -6.23 8.11 -0.87
C ARG A 116 -7.14 7.86 0.33
N GLY A 117 -7.09 8.75 1.32
CA GLY A 117 -7.91 8.66 2.53
C GLY A 117 -9.41 8.68 2.23
N LEU A 118 -9.85 9.60 1.37
CA LEU A 118 -11.24 9.68 0.91
C LEU A 118 -11.67 8.44 0.13
N GLY A 119 -10.84 7.96 -0.80
CA GLY A 119 -11.14 6.77 -1.59
C GLY A 119 -11.28 5.52 -0.72
N VAL A 120 -10.34 5.30 0.21
CA VAL A 120 -10.41 4.19 1.18
C VAL A 120 -11.62 4.33 2.11
N ALA A 121 -11.92 5.55 2.57
CA ALA A 121 -13.10 5.81 3.39
C ALA A 121 -14.41 5.48 2.65
N LEU A 122 -14.51 5.84 1.37
CA LEU A 122 -15.67 5.49 0.53
C LEU A 122 -15.82 3.98 0.35
N VAL A 123 -14.71 3.25 0.14
CA VAL A 123 -14.74 1.78 0.07
C VAL A 123 -15.27 1.17 1.36
N PHE A 124 -14.74 1.59 2.51
CA PHE A 124 -15.24 1.09 3.80
C PHE A 124 -16.67 1.51 4.08
N TYR A 125 -17.08 2.72 3.71
CA TYR A 125 -18.46 3.16 3.84
C TYR A 125 -19.41 2.34 2.95
N ALA A 126 -18.99 2.00 1.73
CA ALA A 126 -19.72 1.08 0.86
C ALA A 126 -19.88 -0.31 1.51
N LEU A 127 -18.82 -0.86 2.11
CA LEU A 127 -18.87 -2.12 2.84
C LEU A 127 -19.75 -2.05 4.09
N TYR A 128 -19.79 -0.90 4.77
CA TYR A 128 -20.72 -0.65 5.87
C TYR A 128 -22.17 -0.76 5.39
N LEU A 129 -22.54 -0.07 4.31
CA LEU A 129 -23.89 -0.15 3.74
C LEU A 129 -24.23 -1.58 3.27
N PHE A 130 -23.30 -2.22 2.56
CA PHE A 130 -23.48 -3.59 2.07
C PHE A 130 -23.68 -4.59 3.22
N SER A 131 -22.83 -4.52 4.24
CA SER A 131 -22.94 -5.41 5.41
C SER A 131 -24.20 -5.11 6.22
N GLY A 132 -24.64 -3.86 6.34
CA GLY A 132 -25.88 -3.51 7.04
C GLY A 132 -27.14 -4.17 6.46
N GLN A 133 -27.11 -4.53 5.16
CA GLN A 133 -28.21 -5.21 4.47
C GLN A 133 -28.20 -6.73 4.64
N LEU A 134 -27.08 -7.33 5.07
CA LEU A 134 -26.95 -8.78 5.26
C LEU A 134 -27.56 -9.24 6.59
N VAL A 135 -28.06 -10.48 6.61
CA VAL A 135 -28.53 -11.13 7.85
C VAL A 135 -27.40 -11.17 8.88
N ARG A 136 -27.61 -10.56 10.05
CA ARG A 136 -26.59 -10.35 11.13
C ARG A 136 -25.40 -9.46 10.76
N GLY A 137 -25.45 -8.78 9.63
CA GLY A 137 -24.37 -7.90 9.22
C GLY A 137 -24.24 -6.65 10.11
N TYR A 138 -25.25 -6.30 10.91
CA TYR A 138 -25.17 -5.26 11.94
C TYR A 138 -24.06 -5.49 12.99
N ILE A 139 -23.56 -6.72 13.15
CA ILE A 139 -22.43 -7.02 14.04
C ILE A 139 -21.11 -6.51 13.43
N ILE A 140 -20.95 -6.65 12.11
CA ILE A 140 -19.71 -6.34 11.39
C ILE A 140 -19.74 -4.92 10.82
N ALA A 141 -20.93 -4.41 10.47
CA ALA A 141 -21.10 -3.09 9.86
C ALA A 141 -20.39 -1.96 10.62
N PRO A 142 -20.48 -1.86 11.97
CA PRO A 142 -19.77 -0.80 12.70
C PRO A 142 -18.24 -0.85 12.53
N ALA A 143 -17.64 -2.03 12.29
CA ALA A 143 -16.22 -2.15 11.98
C ALA A 143 -15.82 -1.38 10.73
N PHE A 144 -16.63 -1.49 9.67
CA PHE A 144 -16.40 -0.77 8.42
C PHE A 144 -16.67 0.73 8.55
N LEU A 145 -17.69 1.14 9.32
CA LEU A 145 -17.95 2.56 9.58
C LEU A 145 -16.78 3.22 10.33
N TYR A 146 -16.26 2.55 11.36
CA TYR A 146 -15.09 3.03 12.10
C TYR A 146 -13.84 3.05 11.23
N ALA A 147 -13.65 2.06 10.36
CA ALA A 147 -12.56 2.05 9.39
C ALA A 147 -12.64 3.22 8.39
N ALA A 148 -13.85 3.57 7.93
CA ALA A 148 -14.07 4.71 7.06
C ALA A 148 -13.70 6.03 7.76
N ALA A 149 -14.21 6.24 8.98
CA ALA A 149 -13.89 7.42 9.78
C ALA A 149 -12.38 7.50 10.09
N ALA A 150 -11.77 6.38 10.47
CA ALA A 150 -10.35 6.28 10.74
C ALA A 150 -9.51 6.61 9.52
N SER A 151 -9.92 6.16 8.32
CA SER A 151 -9.21 6.46 7.08
C SER A 151 -9.16 7.98 6.83
N VAL A 152 -10.28 8.69 7.00
CA VAL A 152 -10.29 10.15 6.86
C VAL A 152 -9.37 10.80 7.90
N VAL A 153 -9.50 10.44 9.17
CA VAL A 153 -8.72 11.04 10.27
C VAL A 153 -7.22 10.76 10.11
N VAL A 154 -6.85 9.51 9.86
CA VAL A 154 -5.45 9.08 9.73
C VAL A 154 -4.78 9.78 8.56
N TYR A 155 -5.39 9.79 7.37
CA TYR A 155 -4.78 10.46 6.22
C TYR A 155 -4.78 11.99 6.35
N ALA A 156 -5.75 12.60 7.03
CA ALA A 156 -5.68 14.02 7.39
C ALA A 156 -4.52 14.32 8.34
N LEU A 157 -4.28 13.44 9.33
CA LEU A 157 -3.12 13.55 10.22
C LEU A 157 -1.80 13.33 9.49
N VAL A 158 -1.73 12.43 8.51
CA VAL A 158 -0.54 12.27 7.64
C VAL A 158 -0.22 13.57 6.90
N VAL A 159 -1.25 14.27 6.41
CA VAL A 159 -1.09 15.57 5.76
C VAL A 159 -0.60 16.63 6.74
N ALA A 160 -1.09 16.62 7.99
CA ALA A 160 -0.59 17.48 9.05
C ALA A 160 0.88 17.18 9.41
N GLU A 161 1.28 15.90 9.45
CA GLU A 161 2.69 15.49 9.63
C GLU A 161 3.58 15.99 8.48
N ARG A 162 3.12 15.83 7.23
CA ARG A 162 3.88 16.23 6.03
C ARG A 162 3.99 17.75 5.84
N SER A 163 3.01 18.51 6.30
CA SER A 163 3.05 19.98 6.30
C SER A 163 3.90 20.57 7.43
N GLY A 164 4.47 19.74 8.30
CA GLY A 164 5.34 20.18 9.40
C GLY A 164 4.61 20.66 10.64
N LEU A 165 3.27 20.52 10.70
CA LEU A 165 2.49 20.85 11.91
C LEU A 165 2.77 19.86 13.05
N ILE A 166 3.09 18.62 12.71
CA ILE A 166 3.46 17.56 13.65
C ILE A 166 4.87 17.11 13.30
N GLY A 167 5.83 17.31 14.21
CA GLY A 167 7.26 17.07 13.99
C GLY A 167 7.69 15.59 13.88
N SER A 168 6.78 14.68 13.56
CA SER A 168 7.04 13.23 13.44
C SER A 168 6.39 12.68 12.18
N ARG A 169 6.94 11.58 11.63
CA ARG A 169 6.28 10.75 10.58
C ARG A 169 5.67 9.50 11.18
N PHE A 170 5.08 9.62 12.37
CA PHE A 170 4.60 8.49 13.14
C PHE A 170 3.30 7.94 12.57
N VAL A 171 2.34 8.80 12.26
CA VAL A 171 1.03 8.43 11.74
C VAL A 171 1.17 7.81 10.36
N GLU A 172 2.00 8.37 9.47
CA GLU A 172 2.23 7.81 8.14
C GLU A 172 2.73 6.36 8.21
N ARG A 173 3.72 6.08 9.07
CA ARG A 173 4.29 4.74 9.26
C ARG A 173 3.31 3.74 9.87
N ASN A 174 2.32 4.24 10.60
CA ASN A 174 1.38 3.42 11.37
C ASN A 174 -0.05 3.44 10.84
N ALA A 175 -0.30 4.11 9.70
CA ALA A 175 -1.63 4.38 9.20
C ALA A 175 -2.52 3.13 9.13
N ALA A 176 -2.01 2.04 8.54
CA ALA A 176 -2.73 0.78 8.44
C ALA A 176 -3.05 0.16 9.82
N GLY A 177 -2.14 0.28 10.77
CA GLY A 177 -2.33 -0.24 12.11
C GLY A 177 -3.30 0.58 12.96
N ILE A 178 -3.28 1.91 12.81
CA ILE A 178 -4.28 2.79 13.42
C ILE A 178 -5.66 2.48 12.84
N ILE A 179 -5.79 2.35 11.52
CA ILE A 179 -7.06 1.95 10.88
C ILE A 179 -7.53 0.58 11.38
N LEU A 180 -6.63 -0.40 11.51
CA LEU A 180 -6.96 -1.72 12.07
C LEU A 180 -7.46 -1.64 13.51
N LEU A 181 -6.89 -0.76 14.33
CA LEU A 181 -7.36 -0.53 15.70
C LEU A 181 -8.81 -0.02 15.70
N PHE A 182 -9.15 0.91 14.81
CA PHE A 182 -10.53 1.38 14.65
C PHE A 182 -11.47 0.29 14.13
N VAL A 183 -11.02 -0.59 13.22
CA VAL A 183 -11.79 -1.78 12.79
C VAL A 183 -12.12 -2.65 14.00
N LEU A 184 -11.15 -2.92 14.86
CA LEU A 184 -11.36 -3.72 16.08
C LEU A 184 -12.31 -3.04 17.07
N LEU A 185 -12.19 -1.73 17.25
CA LEU A 185 -13.12 -0.94 18.07
C LEU A 185 -14.54 -1.01 17.50
N GLY A 186 -14.71 -0.89 16.18
CA GLY A 186 -16.01 -1.02 15.54
C GLY A 186 -16.58 -2.44 15.64
N LEU A 187 -15.75 -3.49 15.51
CA LEU A 187 -16.19 -4.87 15.76
C LEU A 187 -16.71 -5.04 17.20
N TYR A 188 -15.99 -4.50 18.18
CA TYR A 188 -16.45 -4.50 19.57
C TYR A 188 -17.76 -3.74 19.73
N ALA A 189 -17.90 -2.57 19.10
CA ALA A 189 -19.11 -1.75 19.15
C ALA A 189 -20.34 -2.46 18.56
N GLY A 190 -20.17 -3.32 17.54
CA GLY A 190 -21.25 -4.13 16.97
C GLY A 190 -21.52 -5.42 17.74
N LEU A 191 -20.46 -6.11 18.20
CA LEU A 191 -20.57 -7.40 18.89
C LEU A 191 -21.11 -7.26 20.32
N ARG A 192 -20.75 -6.18 21.03
CA ARG A 192 -21.16 -5.99 22.44
C ARG A 192 -22.67 -5.87 22.63
N PRO A 193 -23.42 -5.03 21.89
CA PRO A 193 -24.88 -4.97 21.99
C PRO A 193 -25.54 -6.33 21.70
N TYR A 194 -25.07 -7.02 20.66
CA TYR A 194 -25.56 -8.35 20.30
C TYR A 194 -25.37 -9.36 21.44
N MET A 195 -24.19 -9.37 22.06
CA MET A 195 -23.89 -10.26 23.17
C MET A 195 -24.67 -9.90 24.44
N LEU A 196 -24.90 -8.60 24.71
CA LEU A 196 -25.74 -8.16 25.82
C LEU A 196 -27.19 -8.66 25.68
N GLU A 197 -27.74 -8.64 24.46
CA GLU A 197 -29.11 -9.05 24.18
C GLU A 197 -29.28 -10.57 24.17
N ASN A 198 -28.35 -11.31 23.53
CA ASN A 198 -28.51 -12.75 23.29
C ASN A 198 -27.79 -13.62 24.33
N TYR A 199 -26.70 -13.11 24.92
CA TYR A 199 -25.80 -13.90 25.78
C TYR A 199 -25.16 -13.06 26.91
N PRO A 200 -25.95 -12.42 27.79
CA PRO A 200 -25.46 -11.44 28.76
C PRO A 200 -24.37 -11.98 29.70
N GLN A 201 -24.47 -13.28 30.05
CA GLN A 201 -23.46 -13.97 30.87
C GLN A 201 -22.06 -14.02 30.26
N TYR A 202 -21.93 -13.89 28.94
CA TYR A 202 -20.63 -13.95 28.26
C TYR A 202 -20.00 -12.58 27.98
N VAL A 203 -20.73 -11.49 28.22
CA VAL A 203 -20.23 -10.12 27.96
C VAL A 203 -19.00 -9.80 28.78
N PHE A 204 -18.96 -10.26 30.05
CA PHE A 204 -17.79 -10.13 30.90
C PHE A 204 -16.52 -10.72 30.24
N TYR A 205 -16.59 -11.95 29.72
CA TYR A 205 -15.45 -12.57 29.06
C TYR A 205 -15.04 -11.85 27.78
N LEU A 206 -16.01 -11.31 27.03
CA LEU A 206 -15.73 -10.50 25.84
C LEU A 206 -15.00 -9.21 26.21
N GLU A 207 -15.45 -8.48 27.23
CA GLU A 207 -14.81 -7.24 27.69
C GLU A 207 -13.38 -7.51 28.19
N TRP A 208 -13.19 -8.53 29.03
CA TRP A 208 -11.86 -8.94 29.47
C TRP A 208 -10.96 -9.43 28.33
N GLY A 209 -11.53 -10.18 27.38
CA GLY A 209 -10.84 -10.60 26.17
C GLY A 209 -10.36 -9.41 25.33
N THR A 210 -11.20 -8.39 25.17
CA THR A 210 -10.82 -7.17 24.43
C THR A 210 -9.74 -6.36 25.16
N ILE A 211 -9.81 -6.24 26.48
CA ILE A 211 -8.77 -5.57 27.29
C ILE A 211 -7.46 -6.35 27.19
N GLY A 212 -7.51 -7.68 27.34
CA GLY A 212 -6.33 -8.54 27.22
C GLY A 212 -5.69 -8.44 25.84
N PHE A 213 -6.51 -8.46 24.77
CA PHE A 213 -6.04 -8.30 23.40
C PHE A 213 -5.43 -6.91 23.15
N ALA A 214 -6.07 -5.84 23.62
CA ALA A 214 -5.53 -4.48 23.52
C ALA A 214 -4.19 -4.34 24.27
N THR A 215 -4.08 -4.96 25.45
CA THR A 215 -2.84 -5.00 26.24
C THR A 215 -1.74 -5.76 25.50
N LEU A 216 -2.06 -6.88 24.87
CA LEU A 216 -1.13 -7.65 24.05
C LEU A 216 -0.64 -6.85 22.83
N LEU A 217 -1.54 -6.15 22.13
CA LEU A 217 -1.17 -5.27 21.02
C LEU A 217 -0.26 -4.12 21.49
N ALA A 218 -0.56 -3.50 22.63
CA ALA A 218 0.29 -2.47 23.23
C ALA A 218 1.67 -3.01 23.61
N ALA A 219 1.72 -4.19 24.22
CA ALA A 219 2.97 -4.86 24.57
C ALA A 219 3.81 -5.20 23.32
N MET A 220 3.18 -5.66 22.23
CA MET A 220 3.87 -5.90 20.96
C MET A 220 4.39 -4.61 20.33
N ALA A 221 3.62 -3.52 20.37
CA ALA A 221 4.08 -2.22 19.87
C ALA A 221 5.29 -1.68 20.64
N VAL A 222 5.25 -1.78 21.99
CA VAL A 222 6.36 -1.41 22.87
C VAL A 222 7.58 -2.31 22.64
N GLN A 223 7.38 -3.63 22.55
CA GLN A 223 8.46 -4.58 22.29
C GLN A 223 9.11 -4.30 20.95
N ASN A 224 8.34 -4.01 19.89
CA ASN A 224 8.89 -3.69 18.58
C ASN A 224 9.72 -2.39 18.62
N HIS A 225 9.27 -1.37 19.35
CA HIS A 225 10.04 -0.15 19.55
C HIS A 225 11.36 -0.39 20.31
N LEU A 226 11.33 -1.20 21.38
CA LEU A 226 12.52 -1.54 22.17
C LEU A 226 13.47 -2.52 21.44
N SER A 227 12.93 -3.36 20.56
CA SER A 227 13.67 -4.39 19.85
C SER A 227 14.65 -3.86 18.78
N ALA A 228 14.65 -2.57 18.50
CA ALA A 228 15.63 -1.92 17.62
C ALA A 228 17.09 -2.23 18.05
N ALA A 229 17.36 -2.26 19.35
CA ALA A 229 18.68 -2.63 19.90
C ALA A 229 19.03 -4.12 19.67
N ASN A 230 18.02 -5.01 19.71
CA ASN A 230 18.22 -6.43 19.45
C ASN A 230 18.42 -6.73 17.96
N LEU A 231 17.85 -5.91 17.09
CA LEU A 231 18.03 -6.01 15.64
C LEU A 231 19.48 -5.67 15.26
N GLU A 232 20.06 -4.63 15.86
CA GLU A 232 21.47 -4.28 15.65
C GLU A 232 22.40 -5.42 16.07
N ASN A 233 22.21 -5.99 17.26
CA ASN A 233 22.98 -7.15 17.72
C ASN A 233 22.85 -8.37 16.79
N TYR A 234 21.65 -8.62 16.26
CA TYR A 234 21.41 -9.67 15.27
C TYR A 234 22.16 -9.41 13.96
N LEU A 235 22.13 -8.17 13.47
CA LEU A 235 22.83 -7.76 12.24
C LEU A 235 24.35 -7.86 12.40
N VAL A 236 24.90 -7.45 13.55
CA VAL A 236 26.32 -7.63 13.87
C VAL A 236 26.69 -9.12 13.87
N GLY A 237 25.82 -9.98 14.42
CA GLY A 237 26.00 -11.43 14.41
C GLY A 237 26.02 -12.04 13.00
N GLU A 238 25.10 -11.62 12.11
CA GLU A 238 25.09 -12.05 10.71
C GLU A 238 26.27 -11.47 9.92
N TRP A 239 26.67 -10.22 10.16
CA TRP A 239 27.86 -9.62 9.56
C TRP A 239 29.12 -10.39 9.92
N LYS A 240 29.32 -10.74 11.19
CA LYS A 240 30.50 -11.52 11.61
C LYS A 240 30.66 -12.86 10.86
N LYS A 241 29.56 -13.46 10.40
CA LYS A 241 29.60 -14.68 9.58
C LYS A 241 30.09 -14.39 8.15
N HIS A 242 29.72 -13.25 7.58
CA HIS A 242 30.06 -12.86 6.21
C HIS A 242 31.40 -12.10 6.12
N SER A 243 31.84 -11.45 7.20
CA SER A 243 33.12 -10.74 7.26
C SER A 243 34.32 -11.69 7.16
N MET A 244 34.13 -12.99 7.47
CA MET A 244 35.15 -14.03 7.25
C MET A 244 35.36 -14.36 5.76
N GLU A 245 34.40 -14.08 4.88
CA GLU A 245 34.54 -14.29 3.43
C GLU A 245 35.27 -13.14 2.71
N ILE A 246 35.34 -11.96 3.33
CA ILE A 246 36.01 -10.80 2.75
C ILE A 246 37.43 -10.76 3.32
N SER A 247 38.27 -11.73 2.94
CA SER A 247 39.69 -11.72 3.27
C SER A 247 40.43 -10.79 2.30
N ILE A 248 40.49 -9.51 2.62
CA ILE A 248 41.35 -8.57 1.90
C ILE A 248 42.53 -8.23 2.82
N THR A 249 43.74 -8.35 2.29
CA THR A 249 44.99 -8.36 3.06
C THR A 249 45.69 -7.00 2.99
N GLY A 250 45.91 -6.34 4.14
CA GLY A 250 47.00 -5.34 4.35
C GLY A 250 46.63 -3.86 4.57
N ASP A 251 47.40 -3.22 5.47
CA ASP A 251 47.59 -1.77 5.82
C ASP A 251 46.52 -0.95 6.59
N GLU A 252 46.95 0.09 7.32
CA GLU A 252 46.09 0.99 8.13
C GLU A 252 44.99 1.70 7.32
N GLU A 253 45.22 1.93 6.02
CA GLU A 253 44.18 2.43 5.11
C GLU A 253 43.03 1.44 4.97
N PHE A 254 43.31 0.14 5.10
CA PHE A 254 42.34 -0.96 4.95
C PHE A 254 41.41 -1.12 6.15
N GLU A 255 41.88 -0.89 7.38
CA GLU A 255 41.03 -0.80 8.57
C GLU A 255 39.95 0.29 8.41
N ARG A 256 40.29 1.42 7.76
CA ARG A 256 39.31 2.48 7.46
C ARG A 256 38.29 2.05 6.41
N VAL A 257 38.69 1.24 5.42
CA VAL A 257 37.77 0.66 4.42
C VAL A 257 36.79 -0.28 5.07
N LYS A 258 37.30 -1.18 5.92
CA LYS A 258 36.48 -2.12 6.66
C LYS A 258 35.46 -1.39 7.53
N GLY A 259 35.89 -0.32 8.21
CA GLY A 259 34.98 0.55 8.97
C GLY A 259 33.91 1.22 8.12
N ALA A 260 34.26 1.73 6.92
CA ALA A 260 33.31 2.36 6.00
C ALA A 260 32.30 1.35 5.42
N VAL A 261 32.74 0.13 5.10
CA VAL A 261 31.88 -0.97 4.65
C VAL A 261 30.95 -1.40 5.78
N GLU A 262 31.46 -1.58 7.00
CA GLU A 262 30.66 -1.91 8.18
C GLU A 262 29.61 -0.83 8.48
N ASP A 263 29.98 0.44 8.39
CA ASP A 263 29.07 1.55 8.61
C ASP A 263 27.93 1.59 7.56
N PHE A 264 28.19 1.21 6.31
CA PHE A 264 27.14 1.09 5.29
C PHE A 264 26.28 -0.18 5.47
N VAL A 265 26.91 -1.34 5.68
CA VAL A 265 26.23 -2.65 5.74
C VAL A 265 25.48 -2.86 7.07
N LEU A 266 25.97 -2.33 8.18
CA LEU A 266 25.31 -2.43 9.49
C LEU A 266 24.51 -1.18 9.81
N ARG A 267 25.17 -0.02 9.76
CA ARG A 267 24.61 1.24 10.27
C ARG A 267 23.96 2.11 9.21
N LYS A 268 23.91 1.64 7.96
CA LYS A 268 23.18 2.28 6.85
C LYS A 268 23.76 3.66 6.47
N LYS A 269 24.97 3.97 6.91
CA LYS A 269 25.66 5.24 6.63
C LYS A 269 26.37 5.15 5.30
N LYS A 270 25.79 5.77 4.26
CA LYS A 270 26.36 5.80 2.90
C LYS A 270 27.63 6.66 2.80
N GLY A 271 27.67 7.78 3.50
CA GLY A 271 28.69 8.82 3.36
C GLY A 271 30.13 8.30 3.40
N PRO A 272 30.56 7.59 4.47
CA PRO A 272 31.93 7.09 4.57
C PRO A 272 32.34 6.18 3.40
N LEU A 273 31.45 5.28 2.98
CA LEU A 273 31.70 4.36 1.88
C LEU A 273 31.77 5.08 0.53
N VAL A 274 30.85 6.02 0.27
CA VAL A 274 30.85 6.79 -0.98
C VAL A 274 32.12 7.64 -1.08
N THR A 275 32.51 8.35 -0.01
CA THR A 275 33.75 9.13 0.01
C THR A 275 34.97 8.27 -0.29
N PHE A 276 35.04 7.07 0.28
CA PHE A 276 36.09 6.12 0.00
C PHE A 276 36.11 5.69 -1.48
N LEU A 277 34.96 5.24 -2.01
CA LEU A 277 34.85 4.78 -3.39
C LEU A 277 35.15 5.91 -4.39
N THR A 278 34.76 7.15 -4.09
CA THR A 278 35.10 8.30 -4.92
C THR A 278 36.61 8.57 -4.92
N TYR A 279 37.27 8.56 -3.77
CA TYR A 279 38.71 8.84 -3.67
C TYR A 279 39.56 7.78 -4.41
N TYR A 280 39.32 6.49 -4.14
CA TYR A 280 40.08 5.41 -4.80
C TYR A 280 39.62 5.18 -6.23
N GLY A 281 38.33 5.35 -6.52
CA GLY A 281 37.79 5.27 -7.88
C GLY A 281 38.43 6.30 -8.81
N ILE A 282 38.59 7.56 -8.37
CA ILE A 282 39.29 8.59 -9.15
C ILE A 282 40.75 8.18 -9.39
N LYS A 283 41.44 7.65 -8.37
CA LYS A 283 42.83 7.22 -8.47
C LYS A 283 43.01 6.03 -9.43
N ALA A 284 42.06 5.11 -9.48
CA ALA A 284 42.11 3.91 -10.30
C ALA A 284 41.64 4.16 -11.74
N MET A 285 40.48 4.80 -11.92
CA MET A 285 39.78 4.92 -13.21
C MET A 285 40.12 6.23 -13.95
N GLY A 286 40.54 7.28 -13.24
CA GLY A 286 40.90 8.57 -13.82
C GLY A 286 39.75 9.34 -14.50
N ASN A 287 38.53 8.81 -14.45
CA ASN A 287 37.35 9.34 -15.13
C ASN A 287 36.20 9.53 -14.13
N ILE A 288 35.65 10.75 -14.07
CA ILE A 288 34.57 11.12 -13.14
C ILE A 288 33.28 10.34 -13.45
N GLU A 289 32.96 10.14 -14.73
CA GLU A 289 31.78 9.39 -15.16
C GLU A 289 31.83 7.93 -14.69
N ALA A 290 32.99 7.27 -14.78
CA ALA A 290 33.16 5.89 -14.32
C ALA A 290 33.01 5.77 -12.79
N VAL A 291 33.48 6.77 -12.05
CA VAL A 291 33.32 6.85 -10.59
C VAL A 291 31.87 7.13 -10.19
N ARG A 292 31.14 7.91 -11.00
CA ARG A 292 29.71 8.11 -10.80
C ARG A 292 28.95 6.79 -10.98
N GLU A 293 29.16 6.08 -12.08
CA GLU A 293 28.53 4.77 -12.33
C GLU A 293 28.85 3.73 -11.24
N LEU A 294 30.03 3.83 -10.62
CA LEU A 294 30.42 2.98 -9.49
C LEU A 294 29.63 3.28 -8.21
N THR A 295 29.39 4.56 -7.93
CA THR A 295 28.82 5.03 -6.65
C THR A 295 27.30 5.19 -6.69
N GLU A 296 26.72 5.42 -7.86
CA GLU A 296 25.29 5.62 -8.11
C GLU A 296 24.42 4.51 -7.49
N PRO A 297 24.70 3.20 -7.64
CA PRO A 297 23.89 2.14 -7.02
C PRO A 297 23.84 2.20 -5.49
N ILE A 298 24.89 2.73 -4.84
CA ILE A 298 24.98 2.86 -3.38
C ILE A 298 24.26 4.13 -2.91
N VAL A 299 24.37 5.21 -3.69
CA VAL A 299 23.70 6.49 -3.41
C VAL A 299 22.19 6.36 -3.58
N GLU A 300 21.74 5.69 -4.65
CA GLU A 300 20.32 5.49 -4.95
C GLU A 300 19.66 4.40 -4.10
N TYR A 301 20.41 3.64 -3.32
CA TYR A 301 19.86 2.59 -2.46
C TYR A 301 18.91 3.17 -1.39
N GLU A 302 17.60 3.10 -1.59
CA GLU A 302 16.60 3.57 -0.63
C GLU A 302 16.12 2.45 0.32
N GLU A 303 15.84 2.85 1.56
CA GLU A 303 15.28 1.94 2.57
C GLU A 303 13.75 1.98 2.59
N GLU A 304 13.15 0.82 2.35
CA GLU A 304 11.75 0.57 2.67
C GLU A 304 11.55 0.50 4.19
N CYS A 305 10.74 1.41 4.74
CA CYS A 305 10.36 1.43 6.15
C CYS A 305 9.42 0.27 6.51
N TYR A 306 9.55 -0.26 7.73
CA TYR A 306 8.62 -1.27 8.28
C TYR A 306 7.47 -0.61 9.04
N SER A 307 6.28 -1.22 8.97
CA SER A 307 5.17 -0.89 9.88
C SER A 307 5.50 -1.39 11.29
N VAL A 308 5.06 -0.69 12.34
CA VAL A 308 5.27 -1.09 13.76
C VAL A 308 4.59 -2.42 14.08
N PHE A 309 3.59 -2.83 13.31
CA PHE A 309 2.90 -4.12 13.49
C PHE A 309 3.55 -5.27 12.72
N THR A 310 4.65 -5.03 12.02
CA THR A 310 5.37 -6.08 11.30
C THR A 310 5.96 -7.07 12.31
N PRO A 311 5.69 -8.38 12.21
CA PRO A 311 6.27 -9.35 13.13
C PRO A 311 7.79 -9.36 13.08
N ASN A 312 8.46 -9.49 14.24
CA ASN A 312 9.92 -9.45 14.35
C ASN A 312 10.64 -10.50 13.50
N TRP A 313 10.06 -11.68 13.31
CA TRP A 313 10.65 -12.72 12.44
C TRP A 313 10.70 -12.27 10.98
N LEU A 314 9.70 -11.52 10.51
CA LEU A 314 9.62 -11.02 9.15
C LEU A 314 10.56 -9.82 8.95
N ILE A 315 10.67 -8.96 9.96
CA ILE A 315 11.67 -7.88 9.99
C ILE A 315 13.07 -8.49 9.86
N ARG A 316 13.42 -9.48 10.69
CA ARG A 316 14.72 -10.15 10.64
C ARG A 316 15.01 -10.80 9.28
N LYS A 317 14.02 -11.48 8.70
CA LYS A 317 14.16 -12.10 7.38
C LYS A 317 14.48 -11.05 6.29
N ARG A 318 13.69 -9.97 6.24
CA ARG A 318 13.89 -8.90 5.24
C ARG A 318 15.20 -8.14 5.46
N GLU A 319 15.57 -7.86 6.70
CA GLU A 319 16.85 -7.21 7.00
C GLU A 319 18.05 -8.10 6.61
N ARG A 320 17.94 -9.43 6.74
CA ARG A 320 18.97 -10.36 6.25
C ARG A 320 19.13 -10.29 4.73
N GLU A 321 18.02 -10.30 3.99
CA GLU A 321 18.03 -10.15 2.52
C GLU A 321 18.62 -8.79 2.10
N ARG A 322 18.33 -7.72 2.86
CA ARG A 322 18.89 -6.37 2.61
C ARG A 322 20.37 -6.28 2.95
N LEU A 323 20.82 -6.91 4.04
CA LEU A 323 22.23 -7.01 4.38
C LEU A 323 23.00 -7.71 3.25
N GLN A 324 22.45 -8.79 2.69
CA GLN A 324 23.03 -9.47 1.52
C GLN A 324 23.08 -8.58 0.27
N ARG A 325 22.02 -7.83 -0.03
CA ARG A 325 22.04 -6.86 -1.15
C ARG A 325 23.10 -5.78 -0.96
N ARG A 326 23.21 -5.20 0.25
CA ARG A 326 24.25 -4.19 0.56
C ARG A 326 25.65 -4.77 0.42
N LEU A 327 25.86 -6.00 0.88
CA LEU A 327 27.10 -6.75 0.66
C LEU A 327 27.42 -6.92 -0.82
N GLN A 328 26.44 -7.29 -1.65
CA GLN A 328 26.63 -7.44 -3.09
C GLN A 328 27.02 -6.11 -3.74
N LEU A 329 26.35 -5.00 -3.40
CA LEU A 329 26.70 -3.67 -3.91
C LEU A 329 28.14 -3.30 -3.58
N VAL A 330 28.59 -3.55 -2.34
CA VAL A 330 29.97 -3.31 -1.93
C VAL A 330 30.94 -4.22 -2.67
N LYS A 331 30.67 -5.53 -2.76
CA LYS A 331 31.54 -6.49 -3.46
C LYS A 331 31.71 -6.10 -4.93
N SER A 332 30.63 -5.82 -5.64
CA SER A 332 30.69 -5.38 -7.04
C SER A 332 31.42 -4.05 -7.23
N ALA A 333 31.35 -3.14 -6.25
CA ALA A 333 32.10 -1.88 -6.32
C ALA A 333 33.62 -2.10 -6.11
N ILE A 334 34.00 -2.97 -5.17
CA ILE A 334 35.41 -3.30 -4.91
C ILE A 334 36.00 -4.08 -6.09
N GLU A 335 35.31 -5.10 -6.59
CA GLU A 335 35.75 -5.90 -7.75
C GLU A 335 36.00 -5.03 -8.97
N LYS A 336 35.11 -4.07 -9.27
CA LYS A 336 35.34 -3.08 -10.33
C LYS A 336 36.61 -2.28 -10.09
N ILE A 337 36.85 -1.74 -8.90
CA ILE A 337 38.08 -0.98 -8.61
C ILE A 337 39.32 -1.87 -8.82
N GLU A 338 39.29 -3.12 -8.38
CA GLU A 338 40.39 -4.08 -8.54
C GLU A 338 40.66 -4.43 -10.01
N GLU A 339 39.63 -4.64 -10.83
CA GLU A 339 39.76 -4.88 -12.28
C GLU A 339 40.51 -3.72 -12.97
N TYR A 340 40.17 -2.48 -12.63
CA TYR A 340 40.85 -1.30 -13.20
C TYR A 340 42.28 -1.11 -12.68
N MET A 341 42.60 -1.56 -11.46
CA MET A 341 43.96 -1.53 -10.92
C MET A 341 44.84 -2.69 -11.41
N GLY A 342 44.27 -3.88 -11.62
CA GLY A 342 44.95 -5.09 -12.08
C GLY A 342 45.06 -5.21 -13.61
N GLY A 343 44.26 -4.46 -14.37
CA GLY A 343 44.29 -4.40 -15.84
C GLY A 343 45.41 -3.55 -16.44
N LYS A 344 46.26 -2.91 -15.63
CA LYS A 344 47.53 -2.30 -16.06
C LYS A 344 48.68 -3.29 -15.84
N ARG A 345 48.81 -4.28 -16.72
CA ARG A 345 50.09 -4.94 -17.00
C ARG A 345 50.34 -5.00 -18.49
#